data_AF-A0A5C4S9I3-F1
#
_entry.id   AF-A0A5C4S9I3-F1
#
_cell.length_a   1.000
_cell.length_b   1.000
_cell.length_c   1.000
_cell.angle_alpha   90.00
_cell.angle_beta   90.00
_cell.angle_gamma   90.00
#
_symmetry.space_group_name_H-M   'P 1'
#
loop_
_entity.id
_entity.type
_entity.pdbx_description
1 polymer ?
#
loop_
_entity_poly.entity_id
_entity_poly.type
_entity_poly.pdbx_seq_one_letter_code
_entity_poly.pdbx_strand_id
1 'polypeptide(L)'
;MTLETMKNKKDYDHQLLDKVIHARIRFAALAYLLSETEASFVEIRDSIRATDGNLSIHLRKLEAAGYVECIKSFESRKPLSNYRVTEKRREAFSRYLCNVEKFCDDMPGLQAETA
;
A
#
# COMPACT_ATOMS: atom_id res chain seq x y z
N MET A 1 6.24 -41.55 16.71
CA MET A 1 6.03 -40.10 16.56
C MET A 1 6.32 -39.73 15.12
N THR A 2 5.28 -39.70 14.29
CA THR A 2 5.39 -39.51 12.84
C THR A 2 5.50 -38.02 12.51
N LEU A 3 6.25 -37.65 11.47
CA LEU A 3 6.48 -36.27 11.01
C LEU A 3 5.20 -35.52 10.55
N GLU A 4 4.05 -36.18 10.56
CA GLU A 4 2.77 -35.60 10.10
C GLU A 4 2.13 -34.61 11.09
N THR A 5 2.53 -34.60 12.37
CA THR A 5 1.97 -33.68 13.37
C THR A 5 2.54 -32.24 13.32
N MET A 6 3.44 -31.92 12.39
CA MET A 6 4.03 -30.58 12.25
C MET A 6 3.44 -29.73 11.12
N LYS A 7 2.30 -30.12 10.53
CA LYS A 7 1.58 -29.25 9.56
C LYS A 7 0.50 -28.42 10.26
N ASN A 8 0.59 -27.11 10.03
CA ASN A 8 -0.43 -26.07 10.22
C ASN A 8 -0.84 -25.72 11.65
N LYS A 9 0.02 -24.95 12.33
CA LYS A 9 -0.49 -23.87 13.18
C LYS A 9 -0.73 -22.66 12.27
N LYS A 10 -1.99 -22.34 12.01
CA LYS A 10 -2.39 -21.16 11.24
C LYS A 10 -1.78 -19.91 11.88
N ASP A 11 -1.12 -19.11 11.06
CA ASP A 11 -0.33 -17.98 11.52
C ASP A 11 -1.13 -16.69 11.32
N TYR A 12 -1.72 -16.21 12.42
CA TYR A 12 -2.43 -14.94 12.49
C TYR A 12 -1.55 -13.83 13.10
N ASP A 13 -0.22 -13.95 13.01
CA ASP A 13 0.71 -12.94 13.52
C ASP A 13 0.55 -11.60 12.77
N HIS A 14 0.04 -10.60 13.48
CA HIS A 14 -0.17 -9.25 12.94
C HIS A 14 1.13 -8.59 12.43
N GLN A 15 2.31 -9.08 12.83
CA GLN A 15 3.60 -8.56 12.37
C GLN A 15 3.87 -8.89 10.89
N LEU A 16 3.15 -9.85 10.32
CA LEU A 16 3.18 -10.17 8.89
C LEU A 16 2.58 -9.05 8.03
N LEU A 17 1.75 -8.18 8.61
CA LEU A 17 1.17 -7.03 7.93
C LEU A 17 2.09 -5.82 8.07
N ASP A 18 2.62 -5.35 6.95
CA ASP A 18 3.45 -4.14 6.92
C ASP A 18 2.65 -2.94 7.46
N LYS A 19 3.00 -2.50 8.68
CA LYS A 19 2.35 -1.39 9.38
C LYS A 19 2.43 -0.04 8.66
N VAL A 20 3.37 0.13 7.72
CA VAL A 20 3.47 1.33 6.88
C VAL A 20 2.41 1.28 5.79
N ILE A 21 2.16 0.11 5.19
CA ILE A 21 1.10 -0.06 4.18
C ILE A 21 -0.28 -0.11 4.84
N HIS A 22 -0.40 -0.79 5.98
CA HIS A 22 -1.67 -1.12 6.66
C HIS A 22 -2.34 0.10 7.33
N ALA A 23 -2.72 1.09 6.52
CA ALA A 23 -3.63 2.17 6.84
C ALA A 23 -4.35 2.60 5.56
N ARG A 24 -5.66 2.84 5.65
CA ARG A 24 -6.54 3.09 4.49
C ARG A 24 -5.97 4.05 3.43
N ILE A 25 -5.47 5.22 3.84
CA ILE A 25 -4.96 6.24 2.89
C ILE A 25 -3.65 5.81 2.26
N ARG A 26 -2.75 5.19 3.03
CA ARG A 26 -1.45 4.73 2.51
C ARG A 26 -1.62 3.56 1.54
N PHE A 27 -2.49 2.62 1.87
CA PHE A 27 -2.84 1.53 0.98
C PHE A 27 -3.43 2.05 -0.34
N ALA A 28 -4.45 2.92 -0.27
CA ALA A 28 -5.08 3.48 -1.46
C ALA A 28 -4.11 4.31 -2.32
N ALA A 29 -3.29 5.17 -1.69
CA ALA A 29 -2.29 5.97 -2.39
C ALA A 29 -1.23 5.10 -3.07
N LEU A 30 -0.73 4.05 -2.41
CA LEU A 30 0.22 3.12 -3.02
C LEU A 30 -0.41 2.31 -4.16
N ALA A 31 -1.64 1.84 -3.98
CA ALA A 31 -2.34 1.09 -5.03
C ALA A 31 -2.52 1.96 -6.30
N TYR A 32 -2.93 3.22 -6.13
CA TYR A 32 -3.03 4.18 -7.22
C TYR A 32 -1.67 4.49 -7.87
N LEU A 33 -0.64 4.78 -7.07
CA LEU A 33 0.70 5.04 -7.60
C LEU A 33 1.37 3.82 -8.24
N LEU A 34 0.89 2.60 -7.98
CA LEU A 34 1.36 1.39 -8.64
C LEU A 34 0.68 1.13 -9.99
N SER A 35 -0.50 1.72 -10.23
CA SER A 35 -1.19 1.71 -11.53
C SER A 35 -0.67 2.79 -12.48
N GLU A 36 -0.06 3.85 -11.93
CA GLU A 36 0.55 4.94 -12.69
C GLU A 36 2.09 4.84 -12.70
N THR A 37 2.75 5.58 -13.60
CA THR A 37 4.22 5.74 -13.55
C THR A 37 4.63 6.78 -12.48
N GLU A 38 3.87 7.87 -12.41
CA GLU A 38 4.05 9.01 -11.52
C GLU A 38 2.72 9.77 -11.49
N ALA A 39 2.37 10.41 -10.38
CA ALA A 39 1.18 11.24 -10.27
C ALA A 39 1.38 12.45 -9.36
N SER A 40 0.72 13.56 -9.65
CA SER A 40 0.73 14.75 -8.81
C SER A 40 -0.04 14.54 -7.50
N PHE A 41 0.23 15.38 -6.49
CA PHE A 41 -0.52 15.37 -5.23
C PHE A 41 -2.05 15.46 -5.45
N VAL A 42 -2.48 16.30 -6.39
CA VAL A 42 -3.90 16.56 -6.68
C VAL A 42 -4.55 15.32 -7.29
N GLU A 43 -3.90 14.67 -8.25
CA GLU A 43 -4.41 13.45 -8.88
C GLU A 43 -4.58 12.31 -7.87
N ILE A 44 -3.59 12.11 -6.99
CA ILE A 44 -3.67 11.10 -5.93
C ILE A 44 -4.84 11.41 -5.00
N ARG A 45 -4.94 12.67 -4.54
CA ARG A 45 -5.98 13.13 -3.61
C ARG A 45 -7.37 12.86 -4.16
N ASP A 46 -7.60 13.28 -5.39
CA ASP A 46 -8.92 13.21 -6.01
C ASP A 46 -9.30 11.76 -6.30
N SER A 47 -8.34 10.95 -6.76
CA SER A 47 -8.54 9.53 -7.07
C SER A 47 -8.93 8.70 -5.84
N ILE A 48 -8.32 8.98 -4.68
CA ILE A 48 -8.59 8.24 -3.43
C ILE A 48 -9.58 8.96 -2.50
N ARG A 49 -10.15 10.09 -2.94
CA ARG A 49 -11.11 10.92 -2.19
C ARG A 49 -10.57 11.36 -0.82
N ALA A 50 -9.30 11.73 -0.77
CA ALA A 50 -8.66 12.24 0.45
C ALA A 50 -8.84 13.76 0.57
N THR A 51 -8.60 14.28 1.78
CA THR A 51 -8.36 15.71 1.99
C THR A 51 -6.87 16.00 1.96
N ASP A 52 -6.48 17.24 1.63
CA ASP A 52 -5.08 17.67 1.56
C ASP A 52 -4.29 17.33 2.83
N GLY A 53 -4.85 17.64 4.00
CA GLY A 53 -4.19 17.39 5.28
C GLY A 53 -3.97 15.89 5.54
N ASN A 54 -4.97 15.07 5.22
CA ASN A 54 -4.88 13.63 5.43
C ASN A 54 -3.86 12.99 4.47
N LEU A 55 -3.92 13.34 3.18
CA LEU A 55 -2.98 12.83 2.19
C LEU A 55 -1.54 13.26 2.49
N SER A 56 -1.32 14.53 2.83
CA SER A 56 0.02 15.08 3.11
C SER A 56 0.75 14.33 4.23
N ILE A 57 0.07 14.08 5.36
CA ILE A 57 0.65 13.34 6.48
C ILE A 57 0.98 11.89 6.07
N HIS A 58 0.12 11.25 5.26
CA HIS A 58 0.32 9.88 4.83
C HIS A 58 1.42 9.72 3.77
N LEU A 59 1.52 10.64 2.79
CA LEU A 59 2.60 10.65 1.80
C LEU A 59 3.96 10.90 2.47
N ARG A 60 4.06 11.82 3.44
CA ARG A 60 5.30 12.00 4.22
C ARG A 60 5.72 10.72 4.95
N LYS A 61 4.77 9.97 5.52
CA LYS A 61 5.06 8.69 6.19
C LYS A 61 5.54 7.62 5.20
N LEU A 62 4.96 7.58 4.00
CA LEU A 62 5.40 6.68 2.94
C LEU A 62 6.80 7.05 2.44
N GLU A 63 7.04 8.35 2.21
CA GLU A 63 8.33 8.89 1.78
C GLU A 63 9.42 8.60 2.82
N ALA A 64 9.16 8.86 4.10
CA ALA A 64 10.10 8.57 5.18
C ALA A 64 10.43 7.07 5.31
N ALA A 65 9.52 6.18 4.91
CA ALA A 65 9.75 4.74 4.86
C ALA A 65 10.36 4.26 3.52
N GLY A 66 10.57 5.19 2.58
CA GLY A 66 11.12 4.96 1.25
C GLY A 66 10.15 4.29 0.26
N TYR A 67 8.85 4.26 0.58
CA TYR A 67 7.81 3.68 -0.29
C TYR A 67 7.54 4.52 -1.53
N VAL A 68 7.57 5.84 -1.37
CA VAL A 68 7.39 6.78 -2.47
C VAL A 68 8.53 7.78 -2.47
N GLU A 69 8.81 8.34 -3.63
CA GLU A 69 9.70 9.48 -3.81
C GLU A 69 8.85 10.70 -4.19
N CYS A 70 9.13 11.87 -3.57
CA CYS A 70 8.53 13.14 -3.96
C CYS A 70 9.48 13.90 -4.90
N ILE A 71 9.06 14.08 -6.15
CA ILE A 71 9.78 14.82 -7.17
C ILE A 71 9.18 16.22 -7.23
N LYS A 72 9.99 17.21 -6.88
CA LYS A 72 9.59 18.62 -6.95
C LYS A 72 10.00 19.20 -8.30
N SER A 73 9.01 19.71 -9.02
CA SER A 73 9.20 20.44 -10.27
C SER A 73 8.57 21.83 -10.16
N PHE A 74 8.87 22.68 -11.14
CA PHE A 74 8.26 24.00 -11.26
C PHE A 74 7.56 24.09 -12.62
N GLU A 75 6.25 24.32 -12.59
CA GLU A 75 5.46 24.58 -13.79
C GLU A 75 4.87 25.98 -13.68
N SER A 76 5.15 26.85 -14.64
CA SER A 76 4.63 28.23 -14.66
C SER A 76 4.85 29.00 -13.34
N ARG A 77 6.03 28.84 -12.73
CA ARG A 77 6.44 29.41 -11.42
C ARG A 77 5.67 28.87 -10.20
N LYS A 78 4.86 27.83 -10.36
CA LYS A 78 4.20 27.14 -9.24
C LYS A 78 4.96 25.85 -8.91
N PRO A 79 5.24 25.56 -7.63
CA PRO A 79 5.83 24.30 -7.24
C PRO A 79 4.81 23.17 -7.44
N LEU A 80 5.20 22.15 -8.19
CA LEU A 80 4.44 20.92 -8.38
C LEU A 80 5.18 19.79 -7.67
N SER A 81 4.42 18.93 -6.98
CA SER A 81 4.96 17.75 -6.30
C SER A 81 4.31 16.53 -6.92
N ASN A 82 5.14 15.74 -7.58
CA ASN A 82 4.77 14.46 -8.11
C ASN A 82 5.35 13.34 -7.27
N TYR A 83 4.68 12.20 -7.27
CA TYR A 83 5.03 11.03 -6.48
C TYR A 83 5.09 9.80 -7.37
N ARG A 84 6.04 8.92 -7.09
CA ARG A 84 6.13 7.59 -7.70
C ARG A 84 6.53 6.56 -6.66
N VAL A 85 6.13 5.31 -6.85
CA VAL A 85 6.58 4.20 -6.00
C VAL A 85 8.02 3.84 -6.36
N THR A 86 8.85 3.60 -5.34
CA THR A 86 10.23 3.15 -5.56
C THR A 86 10.26 1.67 -5.98
N GLU A 87 11.18 1.30 -6.85
CA GLU A 87 11.27 -0.06 -7.41
C GLU A 87 11.35 -1.15 -6.33
N LYS A 88 12.20 -0.93 -5.32
CA LYS A 88 12.37 -1.83 -4.15
C LYS A 88 11.07 -2.05 -3.35
N ARG A 89 10.10 -1.15 -3.46
CA ARG A 89 8.88 -1.15 -2.65
C ARG A 89 7.65 -1.65 -3.39
N ARG A 90 7.73 -1.83 -4.71
CA ARG A 90 6.76 -2.61 -5.48
C ARG A 90 6.68 -4.05 -4.94
N GLU A 91 7.83 -4.70 -4.73
CA GLU A 91 7.88 -6.04 -4.12
C GLU A 91 7.34 -6.07 -2.69
N ALA A 92 7.57 -5.02 -1.91
CA ALA A 92 7.06 -4.94 -0.54
C ALA A 92 5.53 -4.89 -0.50
N PHE A 93 4.91 -4.17 -1.46
CA PHE A 93 3.47 -4.17 -1.62
C PHE A 93 2.93 -5.54 -2.06
N SER A 94 3.58 -6.21 -3.01
CA SER A 94 3.23 -7.58 -3.40
C SER A 94 3.32 -8.57 -2.24
N ARG A 95 4.39 -8.50 -1.42
CA ARG A 95 4.51 -9.32 -0.20
C ARG A 95 3.41 -9.02 0.81
N TYR A 96 3.04 -7.75 0.97
CA TYR A 96 1.93 -7.37 1.84
C TYR A 96 0.61 -7.99 1.38
N LEU A 97 0.30 -7.96 0.08
CA LEU A 97 -0.92 -8.58 -0.46
C LEU A 97 -0.92 -10.11 -0.24
N CYS A 98 0.20 -10.77 -0.55
CA CYS A 98 0.35 -12.21 -0.30
C CYS A 98 0.20 -12.55 1.19
N ASN A 99 0.71 -11.71 2.08
CA ASN A 99 0.50 -11.91 3.51
C ASN A 99 -0.97 -11.74 3.88
N VAL A 100 -1.66 -10.70 3.40
CA VAL A 100 -3.11 -10.52 3.63
C VAL A 100 -3.92 -11.72 3.14
N GLU A 101 -3.62 -12.24 1.95
CA GLU A 101 -4.29 -13.41 1.34
C GLU A 101 -4.22 -14.64 2.25
N LYS A 102 -3.09 -14.90 2.90
CA LYS A 102 -2.94 -16.01 3.87
C LYS A 102 -3.87 -15.90 5.08
N PHE A 103 -4.26 -14.69 5.49
CA PHE A 103 -5.26 -14.52 6.55
C PHE A 103 -6.68 -14.83 6.03
N CYS A 104 -6.90 -14.71 4.72
CA CYS A 104 -8.19 -14.88 4.05
C CYS A 104 -8.44 -16.30 3.52
N ASP A 105 -7.40 -17.06 3.17
CA ASP A 105 -7.49 -18.44 2.62
C ASP A 105 -8.34 -19.38 3.49
N ASP A 106 -8.44 -19.07 4.78
CA ASP A 106 -9.19 -19.84 5.78
C ASP A 106 -10.65 -19.41 5.94
N MET A 107 -11.14 -18.51 5.09
CA MET A 107 -12.52 -18.01 5.10
C MET A 107 -13.31 -18.43 3.84
N PRO A 108 -13.47 -19.74 3.56
CA PRO A 108 -14.07 -20.23 2.31
C PRO A 108 -15.53 -19.82 2.09
N GLY A 109 -16.23 -19.33 3.13
CA GLY A 109 -17.60 -18.79 3.05
C GLY A 109 -17.70 -17.26 2.90
N LEU A 110 -16.57 -16.57 2.78
CA LEU A 110 -16.47 -15.10 2.61
C LEU A 110 -15.97 -14.73 1.21
N GLN A 111 -16.18 -15.62 0.24
CA GLN A 111 -15.96 -15.27 -1.17
C GLN A 111 -16.81 -14.04 -1.47
N ALA A 112 -16.16 -12.94 -1.82
CA ALA A 112 -16.85 -11.76 -2.30
C ALA A 112 -17.69 -12.20 -3.49
N GLU A 113 -19.01 -12.22 -3.33
CA GLU A 113 -19.91 -12.26 -4.46
C GLU A 113 -19.56 -11.03 -5.31
N THR A 114 -18.83 -11.27 -6.40
CA THR A 114 -18.57 -10.25 -7.42
C THR A 114 -19.92 -9.89 -8.02
N ALA A 115 -20.53 -8.82 -7.49
CA ALA A 115 -21.71 -8.17 -8.05
C ALA A 115 -21.30 -7.16 -9.13
#